data_AF-A0A7D6CSG0-F1
#
_entry.id   AF-A0A7D6CSG0-F1
#
_cell.length_a   1.000
_cell.length_b   1.000
_cell.length_c   1.000
_cell.angle_alpha   90.00
_cell.angle_beta   90.00
_cell.angle_gamma   90.00
#
_symmetry.space_group_name_H-M   'P 1'
#
loop_
_entity.id
_entity.type
_entity.pdbx_description
1 polymer ?
#
loop_
_entity_poly.entity_id
_entity_poly.type
_entity_poly.pdbx_seq_one_letter_code
_entity_poly.pdbx_strand_id
1 'polypeptide(L)'
;MFDAQRTAVKQSQQLFKQGMATQRNVDTMALTGLKGQESLQRQQLELAQAATHGYLSATAAMLPSDDAPEAHRTVDETFDQLKSTHAEFYEALERELERDVDSANELSEEFVDALDEQTDQFLEITQSVEDQTVQNVDEFSGQLREQLERTQELQDQLEDQLEEQTGGVEELLEQQADQIEQFQQQLEAQTEAVTQQIPVQGADEPHTKIETDPEHTLEDVEGIDADVREQLSEAGISTIDDLTRAGAEAVAEAADISENQAEEWIEQAEA
;
A
#
# COMPACT_ATOMS: atom_id res chain seq x y z
N MET A 1 -9.73 8.99 -3.17
CA MET A 1 -8.46 9.13 -3.93
C MET A 1 -8.54 8.36 -5.25
N PHE A 2 -9.03 7.12 -5.23
CA PHE A 2 -9.32 6.32 -6.43
C PHE A 2 -10.31 6.99 -7.41
N ASP A 3 -11.36 7.65 -6.92
CA ASP A 3 -12.28 8.41 -7.78
C ASP A 3 -11.60 9.53 -8.59
N ALA A 4 -10.63 10.23 -7.98
CA ALA A 4 -9.88 11.28 -8.65
C ALA A 4 -8.96 10.70 -9.73
N GLN A 5 -8.36 9.53 -9.47
CA GLN A 5 -7.54 8.81 -10.45
C GLN A 5 -8.40 8.31 -11.63
N ARG A 6 -9.55 7.70 -11.35
CA ARG A 6 -10.52 7.25 -12.37
C ARG A 6 -10.98 8.40 -13.25
N THR A 7 -11.31 9.54 -12.64
CA THR A 7 -11.74 10.75 -13.35
C THR A 7 -10.64 11.29 -14.26
N ALA A 8 -9.39 11.36 -13.78
CA ALA A 8 -8.26 11.82 -14.57
C ALA A 8 -7.99 10.92 -15.79
N VAL A 9 -8.08 9.59 -15.61
CA VAL A 9 -7.92 8.62 -16.69
C VAL A 9 -9.01 8.81 -17.76
N LYS A 10 -10.28 8.86 -17.35
CA LYS A 10 -11.41 9.12 -18.27
C LYS A 10 -11.29 10.46 -18.99
N GLN A 11 -10.81 11.49 -18.29
CA GLN A 11 -10.60 12.80 -18.89
C GLN A 11 -9.49 12.78 -19.95
N SER A 12 -8.39 12.06 -19.69
CA SER A 12 -7.29 11.92 -20.67
C SER A 12 -7.72 11.16 -21.93
N GLN A 13 -8.51 10.10 -21.76
CA GLN A 13 -9.13 9.34 -22.84
C GLN A 13 -10.07 10.22 -23.68
N GLN A 14 -10.91 11.03 -23.03
CA GLN A 14 -11.82 11.93 -23.74
C GLN A 14 -11.07 13.03 -24.53
N LEU A 15 -9.99 13.57 -23.97
CA LEU A 15 -9.12 14.51 -24.68
C LEU A 15 -8.46 13.86 -25.91
N PHE A 16 -8.03 12.60 -25.78
CA PHE A 16 -7.47 11.84 -26.90
C PHE A 16 -8.50 11.61 -28.02
N LYS A 17 -9.71 11.16 -27.68
CA LYS A 17 -10.84 11.02 -28.61
C LYS A 17 -11.14 12.33 -29.33
N GLN A 18 -11.17 13.44 -28.59
CA GLN A 18 -11.42 14.77 -29.13
C GLN A 18 -10.30 15.24 -30.07
N GLY A 19 -9.05 14.88 -29.77
CA GLY A 19 -7.90 15.12 -30.64
C GLY A 19 -8.01 14.40 -31.99
N MET A 20 -8.33 13.10 -31.96
CA MET A 20 -8.52 12.32 -33.20
C MET A 20 -9.69 12.86 -34.02
N ALA A 21 -10.83 13.17 -33.41
CA ALA A 21 -11.96 13.79 -34.11
C ALA A 21 -11.60 15.15 -34.75
N THR A 22 -10.73 15.92 -34.10
CA THR A 22 -10.23 17.19 -34.66
C THR A 22 -9.36 16.96 -35.89
N GLN A 23 -8.45 15.97 -35.84
CA GLN A 23 -7.61 15.60 -36.98
C GLN A 23 -8.46 15.19 -38.20
N ARG A 24 -9.49 14.33 -37.99
CA ARG A 24 -10.39 13.91 -39.08
C ARG A 24 -11.12 15.07 -39.74
N ASN A 25 -11.56 16.04 -38.94
CA ASN A 25 -12.19 17.25 -39.47
C ASN A 25 -11.20 18.06 -40.33
N VAL A 26 -9.93 18.15 -39.94
CA VAL A 26 -8.89 18.82 -40.74
C VAL A 26 -8.64 18.09 -42.05
N ASP A 27 -8.56 16.76 -42.04
CA ASP A 27 -8.34 15.94 -43.23
C ASP A 27 -9.51 16.07 -44.22
N THR A 28 -10.74 16.06 -43.70
CA THR A 28 -11.97 16.30 -44.48
C THR A 28 -12.02 17.72 -45.06
N MET A 29 -11.57 18.72 -44.28
CA MET A 29 -11.47 20.12 -44.74
C MET A 29 -10.42 20.27 -45.85
N ALA A 30 -9.29 19.57 -45.76
CA ALA A 30 -8.25 19.59 -46.78
C ALA A 30 -8.77 19.00 -48.10
N LEU A 31 -9.46 17.85 -48.05
CA LEU A 31 -10.13 17.24 -49.19
C LEU A 31 -11.16 18.21 -49.81
N THR A 32 -12.00 18.82 -48.98
CA THR A 32 -13.00 19.81 -49.43
C THR A 32 -12.33 21.03 -50.09
N GLY A 33 -11.19 21.48 -49.56
CA GLY A 33 -10.41 22.57 -50.13
C GLY A 33 -9.86 22.25 -51.51
N LEU A 34 -9.40 21.02 -51.74
CA LEU A 34 -8.94 20.56 -53.05
C LEU A 34 -10.07 20.53 -54.08
N LYS A 35 -11.26 20.04 -53.72
CA LYS A 35 -12.46 20.11 -54.58
C LYS A 35 -12.83 21.56 -54.90
N GLY A 36 -12.69 22.45 -53.91
CA GLY A 36 -12.84 23.90 -54.10
C GLY A 36 -11.84 24.47 -55.11
N GLN A 37 -10.57 24.11 -55.01
CA GLN A 37 -9.51 24.55 -55.92
C GLN A 37 -9.73 24.04 -57.35
N GLU A 38 -10.12 22.77 -57.52
CA GLU A 38 -10.48 22.19 -58.83
C GLU A 38 -11.61 23.00 -59.48
N SER A 39 -12.69 23.28 -58.73
CA SER A 39 -13.84 24.05 -59.24
C SER A 39 -13.45 25.45 -59.71
N LEU A 40 -12.57 26.14 -58.97
CA LEU A 40 -12.07 27.46 -59.33
C LEU A 40 -11.18 27.42 -60.57
N GLN A 41 -10.31 26.42 -60.71
CA GLN A 41 -9.45 26.28 -61.89
C GLN A 41 -10.25 25.93 -63.14
N ARG A 42 -11.28 25.08 -63.03
CA ARG A 42 -12.24 24.82 -64.11
C ARG A 42 -12.95 26.10 -64.56
N GLN A 43 -13.40 26.93 -63.62
CA GLN A 43 -14.01 28.22 -63.95
C GLN A 43 -13.02 29.17 -64.65
N GLN A 44 -11.74 29.19 -64.25
CA GLN A 44 -10.71 29.98 -64.93
C GLN A 44 -10.45 29.50 -66.36
N LEU A 45 -10.47 28.18 -66.59
CA LEU A 45 -10.31 27.60 -67.93
C LEU A 45 -11.49 27.95 -68.84
N GLU A 46 -12.73 27.94 -68.31
CA GLU A 46 -13.91 28.37 -69.05
C GLU A 46 -13.86 29.85 -69.43
N LEU A 47 -13.42 30.71 -68.50
CA LEU A 47 -13.21 32.13 -68.74
C LEU A 47 -12.12 32.38 -69.80
N ALA A 48 -11.02 31.63 -69.73
CA ALA A 48 -9.94 31.71 -70.72
C ALA A 48 -10.42 31.27 -72.11
N GLN A 49 -11.17 30.17 -72.20
CA GLN A 49 -11.79 29.71 -73.46
C GLN A 49 -12.73 30.78 -74.04
N ALA A 50 -13.59 31.37 -73.21
CA ALA A 50 -14.51 32.43 -73.63
C ALA A 50 -13.78 33.70 -74.11
N ALA A 51 -12.71 34.09 -73.42
CA ALA A 51 -11.88 35.23 -73.81
C ALA A 51 -11.19 35.00 -75.16
N THR A 52 -10.62 33.80 -75.38
CA THR A 52 -9.99 33.42 -76.65
C THR A 52 -11.03 33.41 -77.79
N HIS A 53 -12.25 32.91 -77.54
CA HIS A 53 -13.35 33.01 -78.49
C HIS A 53 -13.73 34.45 -78.82
N GLY A 54 -13.78 35.35 -77.84
CA GLY A 54 -14.03 36.76 -78.07
C GLY A 54 -12.96 37.42 -78.96
N TYR A 55 -11.68 37.12 -78.72
CA TYR A 55 -10.57 37.63 -79.52
C TYR A 55 -10.60 37.12 -80.97
N LEU A 56 -10.82 35.82 -81.16
CA LEU A 56 -10.93 35.22 -82.50
C LEU A 56 -12.13 35.77 -83.27
N SER A 57 -13.28 35.93 -82.60
CA SER A 57 -14.49 36.49 -83.21
C SER A 57 -14.29 37.94 -83.64
N ALA A 58 -13.63 38.76 -82.81
CA ALA A 58 -13.31 40.16 -83.14
C ALA A 58 -12.35 40.26 -84.33
N THR A 59 -11.36 39.37 -84.39
CA THR A 59 -10.38 39.31 -85.49
C THR A 59 -11.05 38.88 -86.78
N ALA A 60 -11.89 37.84 -86.75
CA ALA A 60 -12.67 37.35 -87.89
C ALA A 60 -13.66 38.42 -88.42
N ALA A 61 -14.20 39.26 -87.54
CA ALA A 61 -15.07 40.38 -87.94
C ALA A 61 -14.31 41.50 -88.68
N MET A 62 -13.02 41.71 -88.38
CA MET A 62 -12.18 42.71 -89.04
C MET A 62 -11.52 42.17 -90.32
N LEU A 63 -11.19 40.87 -90.34
CA LEU A 63 -10.55 40.17 -91.45
C LEU A 63 -11.36 38.90 -91.76
N PRO A 64 -12.38 39.00 -92.64
CA PRO A 64 -13.16 37.84 -93.04
C PRO A 64 -12.30 36.88 -93.87
N SER A 65 -12.06 35.70 -93.32
CA SER A 65 -11.34 34.60 -93.95
C SER A 65 -12.12 33.29 -93.79
N ASP A 66 -12.08 32.42 -94.81
CA ASP A 66 -12.78 31.13 -94.80
C ASP A 66 -12.24 30.17 -93.72
N ASP A 67 -11.05 30.41 -93.19
CA ASP A 67 -10.38 29.58 -92.16
C ASP A 67 -10.83 29.88 -90.71
N ALA A 68 -11.59 30.96 -90.48
CA ALA A 68 -12.03 31.34 -89.13
C ALA A 68 -12.77 30.22 -88.35
N PRO A 69 -13.68 29.43 -88.96
CA PRO A 69 -14.34 28.31 -88.29
C PRO A 69 -13.39 27.18 -87.87
N GLU A 70 -12.33 26.95 -88.65
CA GLU A 70 -11.30 25.93 -88.38
C GLU A 70 -10.48 26.32 -87.14
N ALA A 71 -10.15 27.61 -87.02
CA ALA A 71 -9.43 28.16 -85.88
C ALA A 71 -10.23 28.07 -84.58
N HIS A 72 -11.54 28.35 -84.62
CA HIS A 72 -12.44 28.16 -83.48
C HIS A 72 -12.50 26.69 -83.04
N ARG A 73 -12.67 25.76 -84.00
CA ARG A 73 -12.71 24.32 -83.71
C ARG A 73 -11.43 23.80 -83.07
N THR A 74 -10.27 24.24 -83.58
CA THR A 74 -8.95 23.86 -83.04
C THR A 74 -8.76 24.35 -81.60
N VAL A 75 -9.21 25.58 -81.31
CA VAL A 75 -9.17 26.14 -79.95
C VAL A 75 -10.10 25.37 -79.01
N ASP A 76 -11.32 25.07 -79.44
CA ASP A 76 -12.27 24.28 -78.65
C ASP A 76 -11.71 22.88 -78.34
N GLU A 77 -11.18 22.17 -79.34
CA GLU A 77 -10.53 20.86 -79.12
C GLU A 77 -9.36 20.94 -78.14
N THR A 78 -8.54 22.00 -78.22
CA THR A 78 -7.40 22.21 -77.32
C THR A 78 -7.87 22.46 -75.88
N PHE A 79 -8.88 23.31 -75.68
CA PHE A 79 -9.43 23.58 -74.36
C PHE A 79 -10.19 22.38 -73.80
N ASP A 80 -10.91 21.63 -74.62
CA ASP A 80 -11.61 20.41 -74.20
C ASP A 80 -10.62 19.33 -73.78
N GLN A 81 -9.52 19.15 -74.52
CA GLN A 81 -8.45 18.23 -74.14
C GLN A 81 -7.76 18.65 -72.83
N LEU A 82 -7.53 19.96 -72.65
CA LEU A 82 -6.96 20.51 -71.42
C LEU A 82 -7.89 20.31 -70.21
N LYS A 83 -9.18 20.59 -70.38
CA LYS A 83 -10.20 20.36 -69.33
C LYS A 83 -10.33 18.88 -68.99
N SER A 84 -10.30 17.98 -69.97
CA SER A 84 -10.36 16.53 -69.75
C SER A 84 -9.14 16.05 -68.95
N THR A 85 -7.94 16.42 -69.40
CA THR A 85 -6.68 16.03 -68.73
C THR A 85 -6.62 16.57 -67.30
N HIS A 86 -7.09 17.80 -67.09
CA HIS A 86 -7.16 18.43 -65.78
C HIS A 86 -8.18 17.73 -64.86
N ALA A 87 -9.38 17.45 -65.35
CA ALA A 87 -10.42 16.74 -64.60
C ALA A 87 -9.95 15.33 -64.21
N GLU A 88 -9.37 14.57 -65.14
CA GLU A 88 -8.84 13.23 -64.87
C GLU A 88 -7.73 13.24 -63.80
N PHE A 89 -6.86 14.25 -63.83
CA PHE A 89 -5.82 14.42 -62.81
C PHE A 89 -6.41 14.69 -61.42
N TYR A 90 -7.34 15.64 -61.30
CA TYR A 90 -7.95 15.96 -60.02
C TYR A 90 -8.81 14.81 -59.50
N GLU A 91 -9.53 14.10 -60.36
CA GLU A 91 -10.33 12.94 -59.97
C GLU A 91 -9.43 11.77 -59.50
N ALA A 92 -8.26 11.58 -60.11
CA ALA A 92 -7.28 10.61 -59.62
C ALA A 92 -6.70 11.03 -58.25
N LEU A 93 -6.36 12.31 -58.10
CA LEU A 93 -5.84 12.86 -56.85
C LEU A 93 -6.87 12.81 -55.71
N GLU A 94 -8.13 13.16 -55.98
CA GLU A 94 -9.24 13.10 -55.04
C GLU A 94 -9.47 11.67 -54.57
N ARG A 95 -9.56 10.69 -55.48
CA ARG A 95 -9.77 9.28 -55.10
C ARG A 95 -8.65 8.72 -54.23
N GLU A 96 -7.40 9.07 -54.51
CA GLU A 96 -6.26 8.63 -53.71
C GLU A 96 -6.32 9.24 -52.30
N LEU A 97 -6.59 10.54 -52.20
CA LEU A 97 -6.70 11.22 -50.91
C LEU A 97 -7.93 10.79 -50.12
N GLU A 98 -9.07 10.54 -50.76
CA GLU A 98 -10.26 9.95 -50.12
C GLU A 98 -9.93 8.57 -49.54
N ARG A 99 -9.28 7.71 -50.33
CA ARG A 99 -8.85 6.39 -49.88
C ARG A 99 -7.90 6.47 -48.68
N ASP A 100 -6.94 7.38 -48.71
CA ASP A 100 -5.98 7.57 -47.63
C ASP A 100 -6.66 8.10 -46.36
N VAL A 101 -7.54 9.10 -46.49
CA VAL A 101 -8.31 9.67 -45.37
C VAL A 101 -9.26 8.62 -44.78
N ASP A 102 -9.98 7.86 -45.60
CA ASP A 102 -10.88 6.81 -45.15
C ASP A 102 -10.11 5.68 -44.44
N SER A 103 -8.99 5.24 -45.00
CA SER A 103 -8.15 4.21 -44.37
C SER A 103 -7.57 4.69 -43.03
N ALA A 104 -7.11 5.95 -42.97
CA ALA A 104 -6.62 6.56 -41.74
C ALA A 104 -7.74 6.73 -40.70
N ASN A 105 -8.95 7.09 -41.13
CA ASN A 105 -10.12 7.20 -40.28
C ASN A 105 -10.50 5.84 -39.69
N GLU A 106 -10.64 4.81 -40.51
CA GLU A 106 -11.01 3.45 -40.07
C GLU A 106 -10.01 2.90 -39.04
N LEU A 107 -8.71 2.95 -39.34
CA LEU A 107 -7.66 2.54 -38.41
C LEU A 107 -7.65 3.36 -37.11
N SER A 108 -7.91 4.67 -37.22
CA SER A 108 -8.04 5.54 -36.05
C SER A 108 -9.24 5.17 -35.19
N GLU A 109 -10.36 4.76 -35.79
CA GLU A 109 -11.60 4.42 -35.10
C GLU A 109 -11.38 3.13 -34.30
N GLU A 110 -10.87 2.10 -35.00
CA GLU A 110 -10.53 0.82 -34.39
C GLU A 110 -9.51 0.99 -33.24
N PHE A 111 -8.49 1.83 -33.43
CA PHE A 111 -7.51 2.11 -32.39
C PHE A 111 -8.11 2.84 -31.19
N VAL A 112 -8.96 3.84 -31.42
CA VAL A 112 -9.65 4.59 -30.36
C VAL A 112 -10.58 3.67 -29.57
N ASP A 113 -11.34 2.83 -30.25
CA ASP A 113 -12.28 1.89 -29.63
C ASP A 113 -11.55 0.81 -28.83
N ALA A 114 -10.46 0.25 -29.37
CA ALA A 114 -9.61 -0.71 -28.65
C ALA A 114 -8.99 -0.11 -27.39
N LEU A 115 -8.51 1.14 -27.46
CA LEU A 115 -8.02 1.86 -26.28
C LEU A 115 -9.13 2.15 -25.26
N ASP A 116 -10.34 2.43 -25.73
CA ASP A 116 -11.50 2.66 -24.87
C ASP A 116 -11.82 1.43 -24.04
N GLU A 117 -11.96 0.29 -24.71
CA GLU A 117 -12.27 -1.00 -24.09
C GLU A 117 -11.16 -1.44 -23.12
N GLN A 118 -9.90 -1.27 -23.50
CA GLN A 118 -8.77 -1.58 -22.62
C GLN A 118 -8.74 -0.68 -21.36
N THR A 119 -9.06 0.60 -21.52
CA THR A 119 -9.10 1.54 -20.39
C THR A 119 -10.24 1.21 -19.45
N ASP A 120 -11.43 0.90 -19.97
CA ASP A 120 -12.58 0.51 -19.16
C ASP A 120 -12.32 -0.80 -18.41
N GLN A 121 -11.74 -1.81 -19.07
CA GLN A 121 -11.33 -3.06 -18.43
C GLN A 121 -10.30 -2.81 -17.31
N PHE A 122 -9.32 -1.94 -17.54
CA PHE A 122 -8.34 -1.58 -16.52
C PHE A 122 -8.98 -0.89 -15.31
N LEU A 123 -9.93 0.03 -15.55
CA LEU A 123 -10.67 0.70 -14.49
C LEU A 123 -11.54 -0.28 -13.69
N GLU A 124 -12.14 -1.27 -14.34
CA GLU A 124 -12.93 -2.32 -13.69
C GLU A 124 -12.06 -3.21 -12.79
N ILE A 125 -10.90 -3.66 -13.28
CA ILE A 125 -9.93 -4.42 -12.47
C ILE A 125 -9.48 -3.60 -11.26
N THR A 126 -9.16 -2.32 -11.47
CA THR A 126 -8.72 -1.43 -10.39
C THR A 126 -9.82 -1.22 -9.36
N GLN A 127 -11.07 -1.09 -9.79
CA GLN A 127 -12.22 -0.99 -8.89
C GLN A 127 -12.40 -2.27 -8.07
N SER A 128 -12.28 -3.46 -8.68
CA SER A 128 -12.35 -4.72 -7.95
C SER A 128 -11.27 -4.82 -6.88
N VAL A 129 -10.05 -4.34 -7.16
CA VAL A 129 -8.95 -4.31 -6.18
C VAL A 129 -9.19 -3.27 -5.09
N GLU A 130 -9.75 -2.10 -5.44
CA GLU A 130 -10.17 -1.07 -4.49
C GLU A 130 -11.19 -1.64 -3.50
N ASP A 131 -12.27 -2.25 -4.01
CA ASP A 131 -13.34 -2.83 -3.20
C ASP A 131 -12.79 -3.91 -2.26
N GLN A 132 -11.92 -4.78 -2.77
CA GLN A 132 -11.26 -5.81 -1.96
C GLN A 132 -10.34 -5.22 -0.89
N THR A 133 -9.63 -4.13 -1.21
CA THR A 133 -8.75 -3.46 -0.24
C THR A 133 -9.55 -2.77 0.86
N VAL A 134 -10.63 -2.08 0.50
CA VAL A 134 -11.54 -1.44 1.47
C VAL A 134 -12.15 -2.49 2.38
N GLN A 135 -12.65 -3.58 1.81
CA GLN A 135 -13.21 -4.70 2.59
C GLN A 135 -12.17 -5.28 3.56
N ASN A 136 -10.96 -5.57 3.09
CA ASN A 136 -9.91 -6.13 3.95
C ASN A 136 -9.54 -5.18 5.10
N VAL A 137 -9.48 -3.87 4.83
CA VAL A 137 -9.20 -2.86 5.85
C VAL A 137 -10.35 -2.79 6.86
N ASP A 138 -11.60 -2.83 6.40
CA ASP A 138 -12.77 -2.82 7.27
C ASP A 138 -12.81 -4.07 8.16
N GLU A 139 -12.58 -5.25 7.59
CA GLU A 139 -12.49 -6.53 8.31
C GLU A 139 -11.38 -6.50 9.37
N PHE A 140 -10.19 -6.04 9.00
CA PHE A 140 -9.07 -5.89 9.94
C PHE A 140 -9.38 -4.89 11.05
N SER A 141 -10.03 -3.78 10.72
CA SER A 141 -10.46 -2.80 11.73
C SER A 141 -11.53 -3.37 12.67
N GLY A 142 -12.41 -4.24 12.17
CA GLY A 142 -13.39 -4.98 12.97
C GLY A 142 -12.71 -5.90 13.96
N GLN A 143 -11.76 -6.71 13.49
CA GLN A 143 -10.96 -7.62 14.32
C GLN A 143 -10.19 -6.87 15.41
N LEU A 144 -9.58 -5.73 15.08
CA LEU A 144 -8.89 -4.90 16.07
C LEU A 144 -9.84 -4.35 17.14
N ARG A 145 -11.04 -3.90 16.76
CA ARG A 145 -12.04 -3.42 17.73
C ARG A 145 -12.49 -4.54 18.66
N GLU A 146 -12.75 -5.73 18.12
CA GLU A 146 -13.15 -6.90 18.90
C GLU A 146 -12.02 -7.36 19.85
N GLN A 147 -10.76 -7.27 19.41
CA GLN A 147 -9.60 -7.54 20.27
C GLN A 147 -9.47 -6.52 21.41
N LEU A 148 -9.72 -5.23 21.13
CA LEU A 148 -9.72 -4.18 22.15
C LEU A 148 -10.85 -4.38 23.16
N GLU A 149 -12.07 -4.72 22.72
CA GLU A 149 -13.20 -5.06 23.61
C GLU A 149 -12.87 -6.26 24.50
N ARG A 150 -12.33 -7.35 23.93
CA ARG A 150 -11.90 -8.51 24.73
C ARG A 150 -10.80 -8.15 25.74
N THR A 151 -9.90 -7.24 25.37
CA THR A 151 -8.84 -6.78 26.29
C THR A 151 -9.42 -5.94 27.43
N GLN A 152 -10.44 -5.11 27.15
CA GLN A 152 -11.17 -4.37 28.18
C GLN A 152 -11.93 -5.31 29.12
N GLU A 153 -12.66 -6.30 28.59
CA GLU A 153 -13.35 -7.30 29.42
C GLU A 153 -12.40 -8.08 30.33
N LEU A 154 -11.20 -8.43 29.84
CA LEU A 154 -10.18 -9.08 30.66
C LEU A 154 -9.66 -8.16 31.76
N GLN A 155 -9.52 -6.87 31.46
CA GLN A 155 -9.07 -5.87 32.41
C GLN A 155 -10.11 -5.66 33.51
N ASP A 156 -11.40 -5.54 33.15
CA ASP A 156 -12.52 -5.47 34.09
C ASP A 156 -12.58 -6.72 34.99
N GLN A 157 -12.44 -7.92 34.41
CA GLN A 157 -12.41 -9.18 35.18
C GLN A 157 -11.22 -9.25 36.14
N LEU A 158 -10.05 -8.75 35.74
CA LEU A 158 -8.88 -8.67 36.61
C LEU A 158 -9.10 -7.69 37.76
N GLU A 159 -9.73 -6.55 37.47
CA GLU A 159 -10.07 -5.54 38.47
C GLU A 159 -11.05 -6.11 39.50
N ASP A 160 -12.13 -6.76 39.06
CA ASP A 160 -13.09 -7.47 39.94
C ASP A 160 -12.39 -8.53 40.81
N GLN A 161 -11.50 -9.33 40.22
CA GLN A 161 -10.79 -10.40 40.92
C GLN A 161 -9.79 -9.88 41.96
N LEU A 162 -9.13 -8.75 41.65
CA LEU A 162 -8.28 -8.04 42.60
C LEU A 162 -9.13 -7.45 43.73
N GLU A 163 -10.27 -6.84 43.43
CA GLU A 163 -11.17 -6.29 44.46
C GLU A 163 -11.65 -7.38 45.42
N GLU A 164 -12.06 -8.54 44.91
CA GLU A 164 -12.49 -9.67 45.74
C GLU A 164 -11.35 -10.27 46.56
N GLN A 165 -10.14 -10.37 45.99
CA GLN A 165 -8.97 -10.86 46.71
C GLN A 165 -8.52 -9.86 47.80
N THR A 166 -8.62 -8.56 47.54
CA THR A 166 -8.27 -7.51 48.50
C THR A 166 -9.28 -7.45 49.64
N GLY A 167 -10.58 -7.56 49.32
CA GLY A 167 -11.64 -7.65 50.32
C GLY A 167 -11.49 -8.89 51.22
N GLY A 168 -11.11 -10.04 50.65
CA GLY A 168 -10.80 -11.24 51.43
C GLY A 168 -9.58 -11.10 52.33
N VAL A 169 -8.56 -10.33 51.92
CA VAL A 169 -7.41 -9.99 52.78
C VAL A 169 -7.82 -9.05 53.92
N GLU A 170 -8.70 -8.09 53.64
CA GLU A 170 -9.22 -7.16 54.65
C GLU A 170 -10.04 -7.91 55.72
N GLU A 171 -10.93 -8.82 55.32
CA GLU A 171 -11.65 -9.71 56.25
C GLU A 171 -10.72 -10.64 57.05
N LEU A 172 -9.66 -11.17 56.41
CA LEU A 172 -8.68 -12.01 57.10
C LEU A 172 -7.92 -11.20 58.17
N LEU A 173 -7.55 -9.96 57.85
CA LEU A 173 -6.87 -9.05 58.79
C LEU A 173 -7.78 -8.68 59.96
N GLU A 174 -9.06 -8.38 59.71
CA GLU A 174 -10.05 -8.18 60.80
C GLU A 174 -10.19 -9.43 61.67
N GLN A 175 -10.33 -10.61 61.06
CA GLN A 175 -10.44 -11.87 61.80
C GLN A 175 -9.17 -12.19 62.61
N GLN A 176 -8.00 -11.88 62.07
CA GLN A 176 -6.72 -12.05 62.77
C GLN A 176 -6.60 -11.05 63.93
N ALA A 177 -7.05 -9.81 63.75
CA ALA A 177 -7.09 -8.81 64.82
C ALA A 177 -8.03 -9.25 65.96
N ASP A 178 -9.23 -9.73 65.64
CA ASP A 178 -10.17 -10.29 66.62
C ASP A 178 -9.58 -11.49 67.37
N GLN A 179 -8.85 -12.35 66.67
CA GLN A 179 -8.18 -13.51 67.27
C GLN A 179 -7.05 -13.09 68.21
N ILE A 180 -6.29 -12.05 67.85
CA ILE A 180 -5.25 -11.45 68.70
C ILE A 180 -5.89 -10.82 69.95
N GLU A 181 -7.00 -10.10 69.83
CA GLU A 181 -7.73 -9.55 70.98
C GLU A 181 -8.22 -10.64 71.92
N GLN A 182 -8.81 -11.72 71.39
CA GLN A 182 -9.22 -12.87 72.22
C GLN A 182 -8.04 -13.54 72.92
N PHE A 183 -6.91 -13.68 72.22
CA PHE A 183 -5.70 -14.25 72.80
C PHE A 183 -5.10 -13.34 73.88
N GLN A 184 -5.10 -12.02 73.68
CA GLN A 184 -4.71 -11.04 74.69
C GLN A 184 -5.64 -11.10 75.92
N GLN A 185 -6.95 -11.22 75.73
CA GLN A 185 -7.90 -11.40 76.84
C GLN A 185 -7.68 -12.72 77.58
N GLN A 186 -7.39 -13.81 76.86
CA GLN A 186 -7.01 -15.08 77.49
C GLN A 186 -5.70 -14.95 78.27
N LEU A 187 -4.70 -14.28 77.70
CA LEU A 187 -3.44 -14.01 78.39
C LEU A 187 -3.64 -13.13 79.60
N GLU A 188 -4.45 -12.07 79.54
CA GLU A 188 -4.78 -11.25 80.72
C GLU A 188 -5.48 -12.08 81.78
N ALA A 189 -6.50 -12.86 81.43
CA ALA A 189 -7.20 -13.73 82.38
C ALA A 189 -6.27 -14.80 82.99
N GLN A 190 -5.37 -15.36 82.18
CA GLN A 190 -4.40 -16.36 82.62
C GLN A 190 -3.28 -15.71 83.44
N THR A 191 -2.84 -14.51 83.08
CA THR A 191 -1.85 -13.71 83.82
C THR A 191 -2.45 -13.24 85.14
N GLU A 192 -3.72 -12.84 85.19
CA GLU A 192 -4.42 -12.47 86.42
C GLU A 192 -4.62 -13.70 87.33
N ALA A 193 -4.89 -14.87 86.75
CA ALA A 193 -4.93 -16.16 87.46
C ALA A 193 -3.55 -16.62 87.96
N VAL A 194 -2.48 -16.40 87.19
CA VAL A 194 -1.08 -16.72 87.54
C VAL A 194 -0.53 -15.71 88.56
N THR A 195 -0.88 -14.43 88.43
CA THR A 195 -0.49 -13.33 89.34
C THR A 195 -1.14 -13.50 90.72
N GLN A 196 -2.31 -14.13 90.80
CA GLN A 196 -2.90 -14.53 92.07
C GLN A 196 -2.24 -15.76 92.72
N GLN A 197 -1.36 -16.50 92.04
CA GLN A 197 -0.82 -17.74 92.59
C GLN A 197 0.69 -17.80 92.84
N ILE A 198 1.62 -17.16 92.09
CA ILE A 198 3.07 -17.40 92.31
C ILE A 198 3.96 -16.15 92.03
N PRO A 199 4.99 -15.88 92.87
CA PRO A 199 5.86 -14.70 92.80
C PRO A 199 6.88 -14.70 91.64
N VAL A 200 7.39 -13.49 91.36
CA VAL A 200 8.43 -13.13 90.38
C VAL A 200 9.64 -14.08 90.36
N GLN A 201 9.97 -14.58 89.16
CA GLN A 201 11.27 -15.07 88.67
C GLN A 201 11.04 -15.38 87.18
N GLY A 202 11.66 -14.72 86.20
CA GLY A 202 13.09 -14.69 85.91
C GLY A 202 13.22 -15.05 84.43
N ALA A 203 14.08 -14.34 83.71
CA ALA A 203 14.31 -14.38 82.26
C ALA A 203 14.54 -15.80 81.68
N ASP A 204 14.21 -16.00 80.41
CA ASP A 204 15.22 -16.10 79.33
C ASP A 204 14.57 -16.50 77.99
N GLU A 205 14.98 -15.79 76.93
CA GLU A 205 14.79 -16.18 75.53
C GLU A 205 15.56 -17.48 75.22
N PRO A 206 15.30 -18.11 74.06
CA PRO A 206 16.34 -17.96 73.05
C PRO A 206 15.83 -17.87 71.61
N HIS A 207 16.45 -16.94 70.88
CA HIS A 207 16.48 -16.89 69.42
C HIS A 207 17.02 -18.19 68.82
N THR A 208 16.31 -18.75 67.83
CA THR A 208 16.82 -19.85 67.00
C THR A 208 17.47 -19.26 65.75
N LYS A 209 18.79 -19.41 65.66
CA LYS A 209 19.62 -19.08 64.50
C LYS A 209 19.58 -20.29 63.56
N ILE A 210 19.11 -20.11 62.32
CA ILE A 210 19.12 -21.17 61.31
C ILE A 210 20.56 -21.27 60.78
N GLU A 211 21.22 -22.39 61.04
CA GLU A 211 22.47 -22.80 60.40
C GLU A 211 22.12 -23.39 59.03
N THR A 212 22.66 -22.82 57.95
CA THR A 212 22.69 -23.47 56.63
C THR A 212 23.90 -24.37 56.56
N ASP A 213 23.66 -25.63 56.19
CA ASP A 213 24.60 -26.72 56.02
C ASP A 213 25.77 -26.32 55.08
N PRO A 214 27.05 -26.45 55.48
CA PRO A 214 28.20 -25.99 54.69
C PRO A 214 28.56 -26.88 53.49
N GLU A 215 27.88 -27.99 53.24
CA GLU A 215 28.32 -29.01 52.26
C GLU A 215 27.89 -28.76 50.79
N HIS A 216 27.20 -27.65 50.46
CA HIS A 216 26.74 -27.37 49.09
C HIS A 216 26.94 -25.92 48.64
N THR A 217 28.04 -25.31 49.06
CA THR A 217 28.40 -23.94 48.67
C THR A 217 29.39 -23.94 47.50
N LEU A 218 29.34 -22.90 46.67
CA LEU A 218 30.25 -22.72 45.51
C LEU A 218 31.73 -22.48 45.89
N GLU A 219 32.11 -22.71 47.15
CA GLU A 219 33.48 -22.58 47.65
C GLU A 219 34.34 -23.82 47.33
N ASP A 220 33.70 -24.96 47.12
CA ASP A 220 34.37 -26.25 46.89
C ASP A 220 34.71 -26.53 45.41
N VAL A 221 34.27 -25.66 44.48
CA VAL A 221 34.55 -25.76 43.04
C VAL A 221 35.88 -25.05 42.73
N GLU A 222 36.84 -25.80 42.19
CA GLU A 222 38.19 -25.31 41.89
C GLU A 222 38.14 -24.31 40.73
N GLY A 223 38.50 -23.06 41.02
CA GLY A 223 38.48 -21.95 40.06
C GLY A 223 37.33 -20.96 40.24
N ILE A 224 36.40 -21.20 41.18
CA ILE A 224 35.39 -20.21 41.58
C ILE A 224 35.90 -19.36 42.75
N ASP A 225 36.48 -18.22 42.42
CA ASP A 225 36.92 -17.22 43.40
C ASP A 225 35.73 -16.44 44.01
N ALA A 226 35.99 -15.67 45.07
CA ALA A 226 34.96 -14.89 45.77
C ALA A 226 34.24 -13.88 44.83
N ASP A 227 34.96 -13.28 43.89
CA ASP A 227 34.39 -12.32 42.92
C ASP A 227 33.43 -13.00 41.94
N VAL A 228 33.76 -14.21 41.48
CA VAL A 228 32.91 -15.02 40.59
C VAL A 228 31.65 -15.47 41.33
N ARG A 229 31.78 -15.83 42.61
CA ARG A 229 30.65 -16.25 43.44
C ARG A 229 29.63 -15.14 43.67
N GLU A 230 30.11 -13.91 43.82
CA GLU A 230 29.23 -12.74 43.93
C GLU A 230 28.43 -12.54 42.63
N GLN A 231 29.08 -12.64 41.47
CA GLN A 231 28.42 -12.54 40.16
C GLN A 231 27.39 -13.65 39.92
N LEU A 232 27.74 -14.90 40.27
CA LEU A 232 26.81 -16.02 40.21
C LEU A 232 25.63 -15.83 41.18
N SER A 233 25.88 -15.33 42.38
CA SER A 233 24.81 -15.03 43.35
C SER A 233 23.88 -13.92 42.88
N GLU A 234 24.38 -12.90 42.16
CA GLU A 234 23.55 -11.86 41.53
C GLU A 234 22.63 -12.45 40.45
N ALA A 235 23.10 -13.47 39.74
CA ALA A 235 22.31 -14.25 38.79
C ALA A 235 21.39 -15.30 39.45
N GLY A 236 21.37 -15.38 40.79
CA GLY A 236 20.56 -16.35 41.55
C GLY A 236 21.16 -17.75 41.64
N ILE A 237 22.42 -17.92 41.23
CA ILE A 237 23.18 -19.18 41.28
C ILE A 237 24.07 -19.12 42.53
N SER A 238 23.54 -19.56 43.67
CA SER A 238 24.23 -19.43 44.97
C SER A 238 24.72 -20.76 45.54
N THR A 239 24.29 -21.88 44.96
CA THR A 239 24.58 -23.24 45.40
C THR A 239 25.08 -24.11 44.25
N ILE A 240 25.73 -25.23 44.60
CA ILE A 240 26.17 -26.24 43.62
C ILE A 240 24.98 -26.79 42.80
N ASP A 241 23.82 -26.99 43.43
CA ASP A 241 22.59 -27.41 42.77
C ASP A 241 22.04 -26.38 41.77
N ASP A 242 22.22 -25.09 42.05
CA ASP A 242 21.79 -24.04 41.12
C ASP A 242 22.73 -23.96 39.92
N LEU A 243 24.03 -24.21 40.13
CA LEU A 243 25.05 -24.20 39.07
C LEU A 243 24.80 -25.31 38.04
N THR A 244 24.55 -26.54 38.50
CA THR A 244 24.22 -27.68 37.61
C THR A 244 22.90 -27.47 36.88
N ARG A 245 21.91 -26.84 37.54
CA ARG A 245 20.59 -26.55 36.94
C ARG A 245 20.63 -25.44 35.88
N ALA A 246 21.44 -24.41 36.09
CA ALA A 246 21.55 -23.28 35.17
C ALA A 246 22.18 -23.68 33.82
N GLY A 247 23.09 -24.66 33.83
CA GLY A 247 23.79 -25.14 32.63
C GLY A 247 24.93 -24.22 32.19
N ALA A 248 25.84 -24.74 31.36
CA ALA A 248 27.12 -24.09 31.03
C ALA A 248 26.96 -22.71 30.38
N GLU A 249 25.94 -22.53 29.53
CA GLU A 249 25.65 -21.27 28.85
C GLU A 249 25.27 -20.15 29.84
N ALA A 250 24.35 -20.43 30.77
CA ALA A 250 23.89 -19.44 31.75
C ALA A 250 24.96 -19.12 32.80
N VAL A 251 25.75 -20.11 33.20
CA VAL A 251 26.90 -19.92 34.11
C VAL A 251 27.99 -19.11 33.45
N ALA A 252 28.27 -19.35 32.17
CA ALA A 252 29.26 -18.59 31.40
C ALA A 252 28.86 -17.12 31.24
N GLU A 253 27.57 -16.85 30.98
CA GLU A 253 27.03 -15.50 30.90
C GLU A 253 27.06 -14.78 32.26
N ALA A 254 26.67 -15.48 33.33
CA ALA A 254 26.63 -14.90 34.67
C ALA A 254 28.02 -14.55 35.23
N ALA A 255 29.06 -15.33 34.90
CA ALA A 255 30.43 -15.16 35.39
C ALA A 255 31.38 -14.49 34.38
N ASP A 256 30.91 -14.08 33.20
CA ASP A 256 31.72 -13.53 32.09
C ASP A 256 32.95 -14.41 31.75
N ILE A 257 32.72 -15.73 31.65
CA ILE A 257 33.75 -16.73 31.32
C ILE A 257 33.40 -17.47 30.02
N SER A 258 34.32 -18.31 29.54
CA SER A 258 34.03 -19.19 28.40
C SER A 258 33.13 -20.36 28.82
N GLU A 259 32.20 -20.77 27.94
CA GLU A 259 31.32 -21.92 28.14
C GLU A 259 32.07 -23.22 28.48
N ASN A 260 33.23 -23.46 27.88
CA ASN A 260 34.07 -24.62 28.20
C ASN A 260 34.55 -24.62 29.67
N GLN A 261 34.79 -23.43 30.25
CA GLN A 261 35.23 -23.29 31.64
C GLN A 261 34.04 -23.42 32.60
N ALA A 262 32.85 -22.98 32.19
CA ALA A 262 31.62 -23.22 32.92
C ALA A 262 31.23 -24.72 32.92
N GLU A 263 31.49 -25.43 31.82
CA GLU A 263 31.28 -26.88 31.71
C GLU A 263 32.22 -27.64 32.67
N GLU A 264 33.50 -27.25 32.77
CA GLU A 264 34.44 -27.82 33.76
C GLU A 264 33.96 -27.63 35.21
N TRP A 265 33.37 -26.47 35.53
CA TRP A 265 32.82 -26.21 36.87
C TRP A 265 31.57 -27.05 37.17
N ILE A 266 30.72 -27.27 36.17
CA ILE A 266 29.53 -28.12 36.31
C ILE A 266 29.93 -29.60 36.44
N GLU A 267 30.89 -30.08 35.66
CA GLU A 267 31.42 -31.44 35.80
C GLU A 267 32.06 -31.67 37.17
N GLN A 268 32.74 -30.68 37.73
CA GLN A 268 33.30 -30.75 39.08
C GLN A 268 32.21 -30.70 40.16
N ALA A 269 31.14 -29.95 39.94
CA ALA A 269 29.98 -29.89 40.82
C ALA A 269 29.18 -31.20 40.86
N GLU A 270 29.25 -32.04 39.81
CA GLU A 270 28.59 -33.34 39.73
C GLU A 270 29.43 -34.52 40.28
N ALA A 271 30.72 -34.30 40.56
CA ALA A 271 31.69 -35.34 40.95
C ALA A 271 31.71 -35.67 42.45
#